data_AF-A0A530BKK1-F1
#
_entry.id   AF-A0A530BKK1-F1
#
_cell.length_a   1.000
_cell.length_b   1.000
_cell.length_c   1.000
_cell.angle_alpha   90.00
_cell.angle_beta   90.00
_cell.angle_gamma   90.00
#
_symmetry.space_group_name_H-M   'P 1'
#
loop_
_entity.id
_entity.type
_entity.pdbx_description
1 polymer ?
#
loop_
_entity_poly.entity_id
_entity_poly.type
_entity_poly.pdbx_seq_one_letter_code
_entity_poly.pdbx_strand_id
1 'polypeptide(L)'
;ISFSALLLLFVFDFDHEIVKALVASYQVAPVNVFFNPQAALVDVTDTVSDAFFLVIRLGSPFVAYAILVNLTIGFVNKLTPQIPVYFISLPFVIAGGMIIFYFAVGTLLSLFVDGFVDLTLAR
;
A
#
# COMPACT_ATOMS: atom_id res chain seq x y z
N ILE A 1 8.53 7.07 -2.69
CA ILE A 1 8.07 5.72 -2.30
C ILE A 1 7.91 4.84 -3.53
N SER A 2 7.08 5.18 -4.52
CA SER A 2 6.86 4.35 -5.72
C SER A 2 8.14 4.01 -6.48
N PHE A 3 9.06 4.96 -6.66
CA PHE A 3 10.35 4.70 -7.30
C PHE A 3 11.23 3.74 -6.48
N SER A 4 11.26 3.89 -5.15
CA SER A 4 11.99 2.99 -4.25
C SER A 4 11.44 1.57 -4.28
N ALA A 5 10.10 1.43 -4.29
CA ALA A 5 9.43 0.14 -4.42
C ALA A 5 9.75 -0.52 -5.77
N LEU A 6 9.68 0.24 -6.88
CA LEU A 6 10.04 -0.25 -8.21
C LEU A 6 11.50 -0.70 -8.27
N LEU A 7 12.43 0.09 -7.71
CA LEU A 7 13.84 -0.29 -7.64
C LEU A 7 14.05 -1.58 -6.86
N LEU A 8 13.33 -1.78 -5.75
CA LEU A 8 13.42 -3.03 -5.00
C LEU A 8 12.94 -4.22 -5.83
N LEU A 9 11.85 -4.09 -6.59
CA LEU A 9 11.41 -5.16 -7.49
C LEU A 9 12.51 -5.52 -8.50
N PHE A 10 13.20 -4.54 -9.09
CA PHE A 10 14.34 -4.82 -9.96
C PHE A 10 15.53 -5.46 -9.22
N VAL A 11 15.80 -5.06 -7.97
CA VAL A 11 16.86 -5.67 -7.14
C VAL A 11 16.55 -7.14 -6.83
N PHE A 12 15.27 -7.50 -6.76
CA PHE A 12 14.80 -8.88 -6.58
C PHE A 12 14.56 -9.63 -7.91
N ASP A 13 15.02 -9.12 -9.04
CA ASP A 13 14.87 -9.73 -10.37
C ASP A 13 13.41 -10.05 -10.76
N PHE A 14 12.46 -9.23 -10.30
CA PHE A 14 11.03 -9.46 -10.52
C PHE A 14 10.63 -9.37 -12.00
N ASP A 15 11.45 -8.74 -12.83
CA ASP A 15 11.29 -8.69 -14.28
C ASP A 15 11.31 -10.10 -14.89
N HIS A 16 12.18 -10.98 -14.40
CA HIS A 16 12.25 -12.37 -14.85
C HIS A 16 11.02 -13.18 -14.40
N GLU A 17 10.56 -12.94 -13.17
CA GLU A 17 9.36 -13.61 -12.63
C GLU A 17 8.09 -13.22 -13.39
N ILE A 18 7.95 -11.96 -13.81
CA ILE A 18 6.83 -11.52 -14.65
C ILE A 18 6.81 -12.26 -15.99
N VAL A 19 7.98 -12.46 -16.62
CA VAL A 19 8.08 -13.22 -17.89
C VAL A 19 7.68 -14.68 -17.69
N LYS A 20 8.12 -15.31 -16.59
CA LYS A 20 7.72 -16.69 -16.25
C LYS A 20 6.22 -16.80 -16.01
N ALA A 21 5.64 -15.86 -15.26
CA ALA A 21 4.20 -15.79 -15.01
C ALA A 21 3.40 -15.62 -16.31
N LEU A 22 3.88 -14.80 -17.24
CA LEU A 22 3.25 -14.63 -18.55
C LEU A 22 3.26 -15.94 -19.36
N VAL A 23 4.37 -16.67 -19.36
CA VAL A 23 4.45 -17.98 -20.02
C VAL A 23 3.51 -19.00 -19.35
N ALA A 24 3.45 -19.02 -18.01
CA ALA A 24 2.56 -19.88 -17.26
C ALA A 24 1.07 -19.56 -17.50
N SER A 25 0.72 -18.29 -17.74
CA SER A 25 -0.65 -17.87 -18.05
C SER A 25 -1.23 -18.59 -19.27
N TYR A 26 -0.41 -18.95 -20.27
CA TYR A 26 -0.87 -19.72 -21.44
C TYR A 26 -1.23 -21.17 -21.11
N GLN A 27 -0.75 -21.72 -19.99
CA GLN A 27 -1.15 -23.04 -19.51
C GLN A 27 -2.48 -22.97 -18.75
N VAL A 28 -2.70 -21.89 -17.98
CA VAL A 28 -3.92 -21.67 -17.18
C VAL A 28 -5.10 -21.24 -18.04
N ALA A 29 -4.86 -20.37 -19.03
CA ALA A 29 -5.87 -19.85 -19.96
C ALA A 29 -5.45 -20.12 -21.42
N PRO A 30 -5.57 -21.37 -21.90
CA PRO A 30 -5.15 -21.72 -23.25
C PRO A 30 -6.08 -21.08 -24.29
N VAL A 31 -5.50 -20.63 -25.40
CA VAL A 31 -6.17 -19.87 -26.47
C VAL A 31 -7.27 -20.68 -27.19
N ASN A 32 -7.27 -22.00 -27.02
CA ASN A 32 -8.23 -22.92 -27.64
C ASN A 32 -9.50 -23.18 -26.80
N VAL A 33 -9.60 -22.62 -25.59
CA VAL A 33 -10.77 -22.77 -24.71
C VAL A 33 -11.58 -21.47 -24.72
N PHE A 34 -12.92 -21.60 -24.64
CA PHE A 34 -13.79 -20.43 -24.50
C PHE A 34 -13.46 -19.66 -23.22
N PHE A 35 -13.22 -18.36 -23.37
CA PHE A 35 -12.99 -17.45 -22.25
C PHE A 35 -14.16 -17.55 -21.25
N ASN A 36 -13.86 -17.77 -19.98
CA ASN A 36 -14.84 -17.77 -18.89
C ASN A 36 -14.81 -16.42 -18.16
N PRO A 37 -15.77 -15.51 -18.45
CA PRO A 37 -15.76 -14.17 -17.86
C PRO A 37 -15.97 -14.18 -16.36
N GLN A 38 -16.74 -15.14 -15.84
CA GLN A 38 -17.03 -15.23 -14.42
C GLN A 38 -15.77 -15.55 -13.61
N ALA A 39 -15.00 -16.56 -14.05
CA ALA A 39 -13.74 -16.92 -13.39
C ALA A 39 -12.74 -15.76 -13.43
N ALA A 40 -12.62 -15.09 -14.58
CA ALA A 40 -11.74 -13.92 -14.73
C ALA A 40 -12.14 -12.75 -13.81
N LEU A 41 -13.45 -12.49 -13.68
CA LEU A 41 -13.93 -11.42 -12.79
C LEU A 41 -13.66 -11.74 -11.31
N VAL A 42 -13.82 -13.01 -10.90
CA VAL A 42 -13.48 -13.44 -9.54
C VAL A 42 -11.99 -13.21 -9.27
N ASP A 43 -11.13 -13.67 -10.18
CA ASP A 43 -9.68 -13.55 -10.06
C ASP A 43 -9.21 -12.08 -9.91
N VAL A 44 -9.76 -11.19 -10.74
CA VAL A 44 -9.50 -9.74 -10.67
C VAL A 44 -10.04 -9.14 -9.36
N THR A 45 -11.25 -9.51 -8.94
CA THR A 45 -11.87 -8.96 -7.73
C THR A 45 -11.09 -9.34 -6.47
N ASP A 46 -10.63 -10.59 -6.41
CA ASP A 46 -9.79 -11.10 -5.32
C ASP A 46 -8.45 -10.36 -5.30
N THR A 47 -7.79 -10.25 -6.46
CA THR A 47 -6.50 -9.56 -6.58
C THR A 47 -6.59 -8.10 -6.15
N VAL A 48 -7.65 -7.39 -6.55
CA VAL A 48 -7.89 -6.00 -6.15
C VAL A 48 -8.15 -5.89 -4.65
N SER A 49 -8.93 -6.82 -4.07
CA SER A 49 -9.19 -6.84 -2.64
C SER A 49 -7.92 -7.06 -1.83
N ASP A 50 -7.11 -8.05 -2.19
CA ASP A 50 -5.88 -8.38 -1.49
C ASP A 50 -4.85 -7.25 -1.60
N ALA A 51 -4.70 -6.66 -2.79
CA ALA A 51 -3.85 -5.48 -3.00
C ALA A 51 -4.32 -4.29 -2.14
N PHE A 52 -5.63 -4.06 -2.05
CA PHE A 52 -6.20 -3.01 -1.21
C PHE A 52 -5.90 -3.24 0.28
N PHE A 53 -6.09 -4.47 0.77
CA PHE A 53 -5.78 -4.82 2.16
C PHE A 53 -4.29 -4.67 2.47
N LEU A 54 -3.40 -5.06 1.55
CA LEU A 54 -1.96 -4.88 1.70
C LEU A 54 -1.61 -3.39 1.86
N VAL A 55 -2.12 -2.52 0.98
CA VAL A 55 -1.83 -1.08 1.02
C VAL A 55 -2.40 -0.42 2.28
N ILE A 56 -3.62 -0.77 2.70
CA ILE A 56 -4.21 -0.26 3.95
C ILE A 56 -3.38 -0.69 5.16
N ARG A 57 -2.92 -1.95 5.19
CA ARG A 57 -2.07 -2.45 6.27
C ARG A 57 -0.73 -1.73 6.32
N LEU A 58 -0.09 -1.49 5.17
CA LEU A 58 1.13 -0.67 5.07
C LEU A 58 0.89 0.78 5.51
N GLY A 59 -0.28 1.35 5.17
CA GLY A 59 -0.66 2.71 5.56
C GLY A 59 -1.12 2.86 7.02
N SER A 60 -1.39 1.75 7.73
CA SER A 60 -1.97 1.74 9.07
C SER A 60 -1.29 2.66 10.11
N PRO A 61 0.05 2.74 10.23
CA PRO A 61 0.68 3.65 11.20
C PRO A 61 0.38 5.12 10.90
N PHE A 62 0.32 5.51 9.62
CA PHE A 62 0.01 6.88 9.22
C PHE A 62 -1.46 7.21 9.44
N VAL A 63 -2.36 6.26 9.15
CA VAL A 63 -3.80 6.43 9.40
C VAL A 63 -4.07 6.59 10.89
N ALA A 64 -3.49 5.72 11.72
CA ALA A 64 -3.61 5.81 13.18
C ALA A 64 -3.09 7.14 13.72
N TYR A 65 -1.90 7.56 13.27
CA TYR A 65 -1.32 8.86 13.62
C TYR A 65 -2.23 10.03 13.21
N ALA A 66 -2.70 10.02 11.96
CA ALA A 66 -3.57 11.06 11.43
C ALA A 66 -4.87 11.17 12.25
N ILE A 67 -5.50 10.05 12.58
CA ILE A 67 -6.71 10.03 13.41
C ILE A 67 -6.42 10.62 14.79
N LEU A 68 -5.37 10.15 15.48
CA LEU A 68 -5.02 10.60 16.82
C LEU A 68 -4.72 12.10 16.87
N VAL A 69 -3.93 12.59 15.92
CA VAL A 69 -3.52 14.00 15.90
C VAL A 69 -4.67 14.92 15.51
N ASN A 70 -5.48 14.55 14.50
CA ASN A 70 -6.66 15.35 14.14
C ASN A 70 -7.68 15.41 15.28
N LEU A 71 -7.89 14.31 16.00
CA LEU A 71 -8.74 14.30 17.20
C LEU A 71 -8.17 15.21 18.31
N THR A 72 -6.87 15.13 18.56
CA THR A 72 -6.19 15.97 19.56
C THR A 72 -6.33 17.45 19.22
N ILE A 73 -6.08 17.83 17.96
CA ILE A 73 -6.25 19.21 17.47
C ILE A 73 -7.72 19.64 17.58
N GLY A 74 -8.66 18.74 17.29
CA GLY A 74 -10.09 18.98 17.44
C GLY A 74 -10.48 19.31 18.89
N PHE A 75 -9.93 18.59 19.86
CA PHE A 75 -10.14 18.90 21.28
C PHE A 75 -9.51 20.24 21.69
N VAL A 76 -8.29 20.53 21.24
CA VAL A 76 -7.62 21.81 21.53
C VAL A 76 -8.41 22.99 20.94
N ASN A 77 -8.89 22.88 19.70
CA ASN A 77 -9.75 23.89 19.08
C ASN A 77 -11.01 24.20 19.92
N LYS A 78 -11.58 23.19 20.57
CA LYS A 78 -12.76 23.37 21.43
C LYS A 78 -12.43 24.10 22.73
N LEU A 79 -11.23 23.89 23.29
CA LEU A 79 -10.78 24.49 24.56
C LEU A 79 -10.25 25.92 24.38
N THR A 80 -9.61 26.22 23.25
CA THR A 80 -9.04 27.54 22.95
C THR A 80 -9.54 28.07 21.59
N PRO A 81 -10.82 28.47 21.50
CA PRO A 81 -11.45 28.87 20.23
C PRO A 81 -10.97 30.23 19.69
N GLN A 82 -10.24 31.00 20.49
CA GLN A 82 -9.75 32.34 20.11
C GLN A 82 -8.53 32.29 19.19
N ILE A 83 -7.77 31.18 19.15
CA ILE A 83 -6.56 31.04 18.34
C ILE A 83 -6.82 30.04 17.21
N PRO A 84 -6.43 30.34 15.95
CA PRO A 84 -6.52 29.37 14.85
C PRO A 84 -5.52 28.21 15.06
N VAL A 85 -5.91 27.17 15.80
CA VAL A 85 -5.03 26.03 16.14
C VAL A 85 -4.53 25.29 14.90
N TYR A 86 -5.26 25.34 13.79
CA TYR A 86 -4.83 24.75 12.52
C TYR A 86 -3.51 25.33 12.00
N PHE A 87 -3.28 26.64 12.16
CA PHE A 87 -2.02 27.26 11.71
C PHE A 87 -0.80 26.77 12.51
N ILE A 88 -1.00 26.52 13.80
CA ILE A 88 0.05 26.04 14.70
C ILE A 88 0.27 24.55 14.50
N SER A 89 -0.80 23.77 14.32
CA SER A 89 -0.74 22.31 14.31
C SER A 89 -0.26 21.70 13.01
N LEU A 90 -0.50 22.32 11.85
CA LEU A 90 -0.08 21.79 10.54
C LEU A 90 1.43 21.47 10.47
N PRO A 91 2.35 22.36 10.90
CA PRO A 91 3.77 22.03 10.99
C PRO A 91 4.07 20.80 11.84
N PHE A 92 3.39 20.63 12.98
CA PHE A 92 3.59 19.48 13.87
C PHE A 92 3.04 18.18 13.28
N VAL A 93 1.89 18.24 12.58
CA VAL A 93 1.31 17.09 11.87
C VAL A 93 2.27 16.59 10.80
N ILE A 94 2.82 17.50 9.99
CA ILE A 94 3.77 17.15 8.93
C ILE A 94 5.07 16.62 9.54
N ALA A 95 5.61 17.29 10.56
CA ALA A 95 6.83 16.86 11.23
C ALA A 95 6.70 15.47 11.86
N GLY A 96 5.60 15.19 12.56
CA GLY A 96 5.36 13.87 13.14
C GLY A 96 5.15 12.79 12.09
N GLY A 97 4.43 13.10 11.00
CA GLY A 97 4.31 12.19 9.86
C GLY A 97 5.67 11.86 9.21
N MET A 98 6.55 12.85 9.08
CA MET A 98 7.91 12.68 8.57
C MET A 98 8.78 11.83 9.49
N ILE A 99 8.68 12.02 10.82
CA ILE A 99 9.40 11.21 11.80
C ILE A 99 8.97 9.74 11.71
N ILE A 100 7.65 9.49 11.67
CA ILE A 100 7.12 8.13 11.51
C ILE A 100 7.62 7.53 10.20
N PHE A 101 7.58 8.29 9.10
CA PHE A 101 8.09 7.83 7.80
C PHE A 101 9.58 7.47 7.86
N TYR A 102 10.41 8.31 8.48
CA TYR A 102 11.85 8.08 8.59
C TYR A 102 12.18 6.73 9.25
N PHE A 103 11.48 6.38 10.32
CA PHE A 103 11.68 5.09 10.99
C PHE A 103 10.97 3.93 10.30
N ALA A 104 9.82 4.17 9.67
CA ALA A 104 9.01 3.12 9.09
C ALA A 104 9.43 2.73 7.66
N VAL A 105 10.12 3.59 6.91
CA VAL A 105 10.37 3.39 5.47
C VAL A 105 11.04 2.05 5.16
N GLY A 106 12.01 1.61 5.94
CA GLY A 106 12.66 0.31 5.75
C GLY A 106 11.69 -0.86 5.92
N THR A 107 10.93 -0.87 7.02
CA THR A 107 9.92 -1.89 7.31
C THR A 107 8.80 -1.89 6.29
N LEU A 108 8.33 -0.71 5.85
CA LEU A 108 7.28 -0.57 4.84
C LEU A 108 7.71 -1.18 3.51
N LEU A 109 8.96 -0.95 3.10
CA LEU A 109 9.49 -1.49 1.87
C LEU A 109 9.70 -3.01 1.96
N SER A 110 10.16 -3.54 3.09
CA SER A 110 10.26 -4.99 3.32
C SER A 110 8.89 -5.66 3.24
N LEU A 111 7.91 -5.15 3.99
CA LEU A 111 6.55 -5.68 4.01
C LEU A 111 5.85 -5.55 2.65
N PHE A 112 6.19 -4.52 1.88
CA PHE A 112 5.70 -4.37 0.51
C PHE A 112 6.22 -5.50 -0.38
N VAL A 113 7.51 -5.81 -0.33
CA VAL A 113 8.10 -6.89 -1.15
C VAL A 113 7.47 -8.24 -0.77
N ASP A 114 7.41 -8.54 0.53
CA ASP A 114 6.82 -9.79 1.02
C ASP A 114 5.36 -9.95 0.54
N GLY A 115 4.54 -8.91 0.72
CA GLY A 115 3.14 -8.95 0.28
C GLY A 115 2.97 -8.94 -1.24
N PHE A 116 3.88 -8.32 -1.99
CA PHE A 116 3.82 -8.29 -3.44
C PHE A 116 4.19 -9.65 -4.06
N VAL A 117 5.18 -10.35 -3.50
CA VAL A 117 5.54 -11.72 -3.87
C VAL A 117 4.35 -12.66 -3.67
N ASP A 118 3.74 -12.63 -2.49
CA ASP A 118 2.60 -13.50 -2.18
C ASP A 118 1.40 -13.24 -3.11
N LEU A 119 1.09 -11.97 -3.41
CA LEU A 119 -0.02 -11.61 -4.29
C LEU A 119 0.20 -12.08 -5.74
N THR A 120 1.44 -12.05 -6.22
CA THR A 120 1.75 -12.21 -7.65
C THR A 120 2.27 -13.59 -8.04
N LEU A 121 2.99 -14.28 -7.15
CA LEU A 121 3.70 -15.53 -7.45
C LEU A 121 3.16 -16.75 -6.72
N ALA A 122 2.41 -16.58 -5.62
CA ALA A 122 1.87 -17.70 -4.85
C ALA A 122 0.49 -18.20 -5.36
N ARG A 123 0.00 -17.67 -6.49
CA ARG A 123 -1.29 -17.99 -7.11
C ARG A 123 -1.10 -18.65 -8.47
#